data_AF-A0A0N4XKB0-F1
#
_entry.id   AF-A0A0N4XKB0-F1
#
_cell.length_a   1.000
_cell.length_b   1.000
_cell.length_c   1.000
_cell.angle_alpha   90.00
_cell.angle_beta   90.00
_cell.angle_gamma   90.00
#
_symmetry.space_group_name_H-M   'P 1'
#
loop_
_entity.id
_entity.type
_entity.pdbx_description
1 polymer ?
#
loop_
_entity_poly.entity_id
_entity_poly.type
_entity_poly.pdbx_seq_one_letter_code
_entity_poly.pdbx_strand_id
1 'polypeptide(L)' 'MLREMGGDAVGMSTCPEVIVAAQCGIKVFGFSVITNMANTDIDDAVVVSHEQILKVATEASPLVVRFVKDIVNELPRL' A
#
# COMPACT_ATOMS: atom_id res chain seq x y z
N MET A 1 10.22 -12.84 11.09
CA MET A 1 8.95 -12.50 11.77
C MET A 1 7.80 -12.21 10.81
N LEU A 2 7.67 -11.02 10.19
CA LEU A 2 6.45 -10.66 9.43
C LEU A 2 6.09 -11.65 8.31
N ARG A 3 7.09 -12.07 7.52
CA ARG A 3 6.91 -13.10 6.48
C ARG A 3 6.49 -14.45 7.05
N GLU A 4 7.02 -14.85 8.21
CA GLU A 4 6.66 -16.11 8.87
C GLU A 4 5.24 -16.07 9.43
N MET A 5 4.74 -14.87 9.76
CA MET A 5 3.35 -14.62 10.14
C MET A 5 2.41 -14.50 8.92
N GLY A 6 2.93 -14.67 7.69
CA GLY A 6 2.15 -14.59 6.45
C GLY A 6 1.91 -13.17 5.93
N GLY A 7 2.67 -12.18 6.40
CA GLY A 7 2.59 -10.81 5.87
C GLY A 7 3.34 -10.67 4.54
N ASP A 8 2.63 -10.20 3.51
CA ASP A 8 3.19 -9.93 2.18
C ASP A 8 3.71 -8.48 2.01
N ALA A 9 3.16 -7.55 2.80
CA ALA A 9 3.56 -6.14 2.83
C ALA A 9 3.41 -5.57 4.25
N VAL A 10 4.14 -4.49 4.55
CA VAL A 10 4.07 -3.78 5.82
C VAL A 10 4.02 -2.27 5.60
N GLY A 11 3.19 -1.59 6.40
CA GLY A 11 3.02 -0.15 6.37
C GLY A 11 2.61 0.37 7.74
N MET A 12 2.46 1.69 7.85
CA MET A 12 2.17 2.39 9.10
C MET A 12 0.78 3.07 9.13
N SER A 13 -0.10 2.71 8.21
CA SER A 13 -1.43 3.33 8.02
C SER A 13 -2.49 2.29 7.60
N THR A 14 -3.65 2.76 7.15
CA THR A 14 -4.73 2.00 6.47
C THR A 14 -5.57 1.10 7.38
N CYS A 15 -4.98 0.27 8.23
CA CYS A 15 -5.75 -0.64 9.08
C CYS A 15 -6.77 0.09 9.98
N PRO A 16 -6.43 1.20 10.67
CA PRO A 16 -7.38 1.92 11.50
C PRO A 16 -8.61 2.43 10.72
N GLU A 17 -8.40 2.98 9.52
CA GLU A 17 -9.46 3.51 8.68
C GLU A 17 -10.41 2.41 8.19
N VAL A 18 -9.86 1.25 7.81
CA VAL A 18 -10.65 0.07 7.38
C VAL A 18 -11.53 -0.45 8.51
N ILE A 19 -11.02 -0.50 9.75
CA ILE A 19 -11.78 -0.95 10.91
C ILE A 19 -13.00 -0.05 11.15
N VAL A 20 -12.80 1.28 11.11
CA VAL A 20 -13.90 2.24 11.29
C VAL A 20 -14.91 2.16 10.15
N ALA A 21 -14.46 2.06 8.89
CA ALA A 21 -15.35 1.91 7.73
C ALA A 21 -16.19 0.63 7.82
N ALA A 22 -15.59 -0.48 8.22
CA ALA A 22 -16.28 -1.75 8.43
C ALA A 22 -17.35 -1.66 9.53
N GLN A 23 -17.05 -0.97 10.64
CA GLN A 23 -18.02 -0.71 11.71
C GLN A 23 -19.26 0.04 11.21
N CYS A 24 -19.08 0.94 10.24
CA CYS A 24 -20.15 1.71 9.61
C CYS A 24 -20.83 1.00 8.43
N GLY A 25 -20.45 -0.25 8.11
CA GLY A 25 -21.00 -1.00 6.97
C GLY A 25 -20.54 -0.48 5.59
N ILE A 26 -19.44 0.29 5.54
CA ILE A 26 -18.88 0.80 4.30
C ILE A 26 -17.99 -0.28 3.66
N LYS A 27 -18.23 -0.60 2.39
CA LYS A 27 -17.36 -1.49 1.61
C LYS A 27 -16.05 -0.77 1.29
N VAL A 28 -14.92 -1.43 1.54
CA VAL A 28 -13.59 -0.88 1.30
C VAL A 28 -12.81 -1.74 0.31
N PHE A 29 -12.14 -1.09 -0.63
CA PHE A 29 -11.10 -1.67 -1.47
C PHE A 29 -9.78 -0.98 -1.13
N GLY A 30 -8.72 -1.75 -0.87
CA GLY A 30 -7.40 -1.23 -0.52
C GLY A 30 -6.31 -1.92 -1.33
N PHE A 31 -5.28 -1.17 -1.70
CA PHE A 31 -4.07 -1.67 -2.34
C PHE A 31 -2.85 -0.90 -1.82
N SER A 32 -1.67 -1.48 -1.96
CA SER A 32 -0.42 -0.85 -1.54
C SER A 32 0.51 -0.69 -2.74
N VAL A 33 1.14 0.48 -2.85
CA VAL A 33 2.28 0.67 -3.76
C VAL A 33 3.53 0.23 -3.02
N ILE A 34 4.18 -0.81 -3.50
CA ILE A 34 5.41 -1.31 -2.89
C ILE A 34 6.57 -0.38 -3.29
N THR A 35 6.98 0.47 -2.35
CA THR A 35 8.04 1.47 -2.60
C THR A 35 9.44 0.94 -2.35
N ASN A 36 9.58 -0.16 -1.63
CA ASN A 36 10.85 -0.85 -1.41
C ASN A 36 10.61 -2.32 -1.03
N MET A 37 11.66 -3.14 -1.21
CA MET A 37 11.71 -4.50 -0.68
C MET A 37 12.36 -4.46 0.70
N ALA A 38 11.76 -5.12 1.69
CA ALA A 38 12.37 -5.27 3.00
C ALA A 38 13.58 -6.20 2.90
N ASN A 39 14.78 -5.72 3.29
CA ASN A 39 15.93 -6.60 3.44
C ASN A 39 15.88 -7.30 4.80
N THR A 40 16.09 -8.61 4.81
CA THR A 40 16.18 -9.42 6.03
C THR A 40 17.60 -9.74 6.46
N ASP A 41 18.60 -9.47 5.59
CA ASP A 41 20.00 -9.63 5.93
C ASP A 41 20.51 -8.42 6.71
N ILE A 42 20.94 -8.68 7.95
CA ILE A 42 21.47 -7.67 8.88
C ILE A 42 22.82 -7.13 8.40
N ASP A 43 23.62 -7.97 7.73
CA ASP A 43 24.95 -7.61 7.24
C ASP A 43 24.89 -6.72 5.98
N ASP A 44 23.78 -6.77 5.23
CA ASP A 44 23.53 -5.98 4.01
C ASP A 44 22.36 -4.99 4.20
N ALA A 45 22.20 -4.47 5.42
CA ALA A 45 21.09 -3.57 5.75
C ALA A 45 21.02 -2.37 4.79
N VAL A 46 20.05 -2.41 3.88
CA VAL A 46 19.78 -1.30 2.96
C VAL A 46 19.14 -0.17 3.78
N VAL A 47 19.83 0.96 3.88
CA VAL A 47 19.26 2.16 4.49
C VAL A 47 18.09 2.62 3.64
N VAL A 48 16.88 2.47 4.16
CA VAL A 48 15.66 2.96 3.51
C VAL A 48 15.52 4.44 3.83
N SER A 49 15.62 5.31 2.82
CA SER A 49 15.37 6.75 3.00
C SER A 49 13.96 7.15 2.58
N HIS A 50 13.42 8.19 3.23
CA HIS A 50 12.11 8.73 2.85
C HIS A 50 12.13 9.31 1.42
N GLU A 51 13.26 9.87 0.98
CA GLU A 51 13.38 10.42 -0.38
C GLU A 51 13.29 9.32 -1.45
N GLN A 52 13.89 8.15 -1.21
CA GLN A 52 13.78 6.99 -2.10
C GLN A 52 12.34 6.51 -2.21
N ILE A 53 11.63 6.43 -1.07
CA ILE A 53 10.21 6.08 -1.02
C ILE A 53 9.39 7.09 -1.84
N LEU A 54 9.60 8.39 -1.64
CA LEU A 54 8.89 9.45 -2.37
C LEU A 54 9.17 9.38 -3.87
N LYS A 55 10.41 9.10 -4.28
CA LYS A 55 10.77 8.96 -5.68
C LYS A 55 9.99 7.82 -6.34
N VAL A 56 10.00 6.62 -5.76
CA VAL A 56 9.28 5.46 -6.31
C VAL A 56 7.77 5.72 -6.34
N ALA A 57 7.22 6.32 -5.28
CA ALA A 57 5.81 6.71 -5.25
C ALA A 57 5.45 7.71 -6.36
N THR A 58 6.33 8.69 -6.62
CA THR A 58 6.15 9.68 -7.69
C THR A 58 6.19 9.03 -9.07
N GLU A 59 7.11 8.10 -9.29
CA GLU A 59 7.22 7.34 -10.55
C GLU A 59 6.00 6.44 -10.80
N ALA A 60 5.42 5.84 -9.75
CA ALA A 60 4.22 5.02 -9.83
C ALA A 60 2.92 5.83 -9.99
N SER A 61 2.93 7.12 -9.63
CA SER A 61 1.73 7.97 -9.57
C SER A 61 0.89 7.97 -10.85
N PRO A 62 1.44 8.10 -12.08
CA PRO A 62 0.63 8.09 -13.29
C PRO A 62 -0.15 6.79 -13.50
N LEU A 63 0.45 5.64 -13.15
CA LEU A 63 -0.19 4.33 -13.23
C LEU A 63 -1.29 4.21 -12.18
N VAL A 64 -1.02 4.63 -10.94
CA VAL A 64 -1.99 4.60 -9.84
C VAL A 64 -3.20 5.47 -10.15
N VAL A 65 -2.98 6.68 -10.69
CA VAL A 65 -4.07 7.58 -11.09
C VAL A 65 -4.94 6.93 -12.15
N ARG A 66 -4.34 6.26 -13.14
CA ARG A 66 -5.11 5.52 -14.17
C ARG A 66 -5.90 4.38 -13.55
N PHE A 67 -5.25 3.55 -12.73
CA PHE A 67 -5.88 2.40 -12.08
C PHE A 67 -7.09 2.81 -11.21
N VAL A 68 -6.94 3.86 -10.40
CA VAL A 68 -8.04 4.37 -9.57
C VAL A 68 -9.18 4.93 -10.43
N LYS A 69 -8.88 5.64 -11.53
CA LYS A 69 -9.90 6.11 -12.47
C LYS A 69 -10.68 4.94 -13.08
N ASP A 70 -9.98 3.90 -13.49
CA ASP A 70 -10.59 2.71 -14.11
C ASP A 70 -11.50 1.99 -13.08
N ILE A 71 -11.04 1.80 -11.84
CA ILE A 71 -11.89 1.27 -10.75
C ILE A 71 -13.15 2.10 -10.57
N VAL A 72 -13.03 3.42 -10.46
CA VAL A 72 -14.20 4.30 -10.23
C VAL A 72 -15.21 4.21 -11.38
N ASN A 73 -14.75 4.04 -12.61
CA ASN A 73 -15.63 3.87 -13.77
C ASN A 73 -16.32 2.50 -13.81
N GLU A 74 -15.70 1.46 -13.26
CA GLU A 74 -16.25 0.09 -13.21
C GLU A 74 -17.15 -0.15 -11.99
N LEU A 75 -17.07 0.71 -10.97
CA LEU A 75 -17.92 0.56 -9.78
C LEU A 75 -19.41 0.68 -10.16
N PRO A 76 -20.27 -0.20 -9.61
CA PRO A 76 -21.71 -0.10 -9.81
C PRO A 76 -22.19 1.28 -9.38
N ARG A 77 -23.06 1.90 -10.19
CA ARG A 77 -23.76 3.11 -9.76
C ARG A 77 -24.65 2.75 -8.57
N LEU A 78 -24.47 3.49 -7.47
CA LEU A 78 -25.31 3.42 -6.28
C LEU A 78 -26.76 3.79 -6.58
#